data_AF-A0AAD9JTT4-F1
#
_entry.id   AF-A0AAD9JTT4-F1
#
_cell.length_a   1.000
_cell.length_b   1.000
_cell.length_c   1.000
_cell.angle_alpha   90.00
_cell.angle_beta   90.00
_cell.angle_gamma   90.00
#
_symmetry.space_group_name_H-M   'P 1'
#
loop_
_entity.id
_entity.type
_entity.pdbx_description
1 polymer ?
#
loop_
_entity_poly.entity_id
_entity_poly.type
_entity_poly.pdbx_seq_one_letter_code
_entity_poly.pdbx_strand_id
1 'polypeptide(L)'
;MVWIYQSEGKAQIEQSCKNWFQNNRQRAPSIESLYQQRLLGRSILISHDTSHPAHDLFDPLPSSHRFRSMKTRPTRFSSSFYP
;
A
#
# COMPACT_ATOMS: atom_id res chain seq x y z
N MET A 1 -41.65 -9.20 33.99
CA MET A 1 -41.18 -7.80 33.86
C MET A 1 -39.65 -7.75 33.80
N VAL A 2 -39.01 -8.54 32.93
CA VAL A 2 -37.53 -8.63 32.82
C VAL A 2 -37.16 -8.91 31.36
N TRP A 3 -37.30 -7.91 30.49
CA TRP A 3 -36.76 -7.97 29.11
C TRP A 3 -36.28 -6.62 28.57
N ILE A 4 -36.38 -5.53 29.36
CA ILE A 4 -36.06 -4.16 28.89
C ILE A 4 -34.55 -3.86 29.05
N TYR A 5 -33.82 -4.60 29.89
CA TYR A 5 -32.41 -4.32 30.19
C TYR A 5 -31.39 -4.73 29.11
N GLN A 6 -31.79 -5.47 28.07
CA GLN A 6 -30.84 -5.97 27.06
C GLN A 6 -30.85 -5.17 25.74
N SER A 7 -31.80 -4.24 25.55
CA SER A 7 -31.88 -3.41 24.35
C SER A 7 -30.97 -2.18 24.42
N GLU A 8 -30.88 -1.52 25.58
CA GLU A 8 -30.11 -0.28 25.76
C GLU A 8 -28.60 -0.50 25.59
N GLY A 9 -28.06 -1.60 26.13
CA GLY A 9 -26.64 -1.95 25.98
C GLY A 9 -26.26 -2.25 24.53
N LYS A 10 -27.17 -2.84 23.73
CA LYS A 10 -26.93 -3.11 22.31
C LYS A 10 -26.89 -1.83 21.48
N ALA A 11 -27.81 -0.90 21.75
CA ALA A 11 -27.84 0.40 21.08
C ALA A 11 -26.57 1.21 21.39
N GLN A 12 -26.09 1.15 22.63
CA GLN A 12 -24.88 1.84 23.06
C GLN A 12 -23.61 1.27 22.40
N ILE A 13 -23.51 -0.06 22.28
CA ILE A 13 -22.43 -0.73 21.54
C ILE A 13 -22.49 -0.37 20.05
N GLU A 14 -23.68 -0.40 19.44
CA GLU A 14 -23.85 -0.03 18.04
C GLU A 14 -23.43 1.41 17.78
N GLN A 15 -23.80 2.33 18.67
CA GLN A 15 -23.40 3.73 18.59
C GLN A 15 -21.89 3.90 18.78
N SER A 16 -21.28 3.14 19.70
CA SER A 16 -19.83 3.13 19.89
C SER A 16 -19.09 2.65 18.64
N CYS A 17 -19.58 1.58 18.00
CA CYS A 17 -19.04 1.07 16.74
C CYS A 17 -19.16 2.10 15.61
N LYS A 18 -20.31 2.76 15.49
CA LYS A 18 -20.52 3.85 14.51
C LYS A 18 -19.57 5.02 14.76
N ASN A 19 -19.42 5.45 16.01
CA ASN A 19 -18.52 6.55 16.39
C ASN A 19 -17.06 6.19 16.11
N TRP A 20 -16.63 4.97 16.45
CA TRP A 20 -15.29 4.49 16.13
C TRP A 20 -15.05 4.49 14.63
N PHE A 21 -16.00 3.99 13.84
CA PHE A 21 -15.88 4.01 12.38
C PHE A 21 -15.81 5.43 11.82
N GLN A 22 -16.67 6.35 12.26
CA GLN A 22 -16.66 7.73 11.78
C GLN A 22 -15.34 8.45 12.13
N ASN A 23 -14.84 8.26 13.36
CA ASN A 23 -13.57 8.85 13.81
C ASN A 23 -12.36 8.26 13.06
N ASN A 24 -12.35 6.96 12.78
CA ASN A 24 -11.22 6.31 12.12
C ASN A 24 -11.29 6.39 10.58
N ARG A 25 -12.48 6.55 9.99
CA ARG A 25 -12.65 6.66 8.53
C ARG A 25 -12.06 7.94 7.96
N GLN A 26 -12.14 9.06 8.69
CA GLN A 26 -11.46 10.31 8.28
C GLN A 26 -9.94 10.24 8.45
N ARG A 27 -9.43 9.27 9.23
CA ARG A 27 -8.01 9.11 9.55
C ARG A 27 -7.36 7.91 8.85
N ALA A 28 -8.14 7.13 8.10
CA ALA A 28 -7.63 5.99 7.37
C ALA A 28 -6.86 6.48 6.13
N PRO A 29 -5.59 6.07 5.95
CA PRO A 29 -4.87 6.37 4.71
C PRO A 29 -5.61 5.73 3.53
N SER A 30 -5.61 6.42 2.38
CA SER A 30 -6.16 5.84 1.16
C SER A 30 -5.37 4.58 0.77
N ILE A 31 -6.00 3.68 0.02
CA ILE A 31 -5.32 2.49 -0.51
C ILE A 31 -4.10 2.91 -1.34
N GLU A 32 -4.23 3.99 -2.10
CA GLU A 32 -3.15 4.55 -2.90
C GLU A 32 -1.99 5.05 -2.01
N SER A 33 -2.27 5.78 -0.92
CA SER A 33 -1.19 6.26 -0.05
C SER A 33 -0.49 5.11 0.69
N LEU A 34 -1.22 4.08 1.11
CA LEU A 34 -0.63 2.86 1.66
C LEU A 34 0.24 2.13 0.64
N TYR A 35 -0.21 2.04 -0.61
CA TYR A 35 0.56 1.43 -1.68
C TYR A 35 1.86 2.20 -1.93
N GLN A 36 1.80 3.53 -2.04
CA GLN A 36 2.99 4.37 -2.22
C GLN A 36 3.95 4.24 -1.03
N GLN A 37 3.46 4.29 0.20
CA GLN A 37 4.29 4.16 1.39
C GLN A 37 5.02 2.80 1.44
N ARG A 38 4.32 1.72 1.09
CA ARG A 38 4.91 0.36 1.03
C ARG A 38 5.94 0.24 -0.08
N LEU A 39 5.64 0.78 -1.27
CA LEU A 39 6.58 0.79 -2.38
C LEU A 39 7.86 1.53 -2.02
N LEU A 40 7.75 2.73 -1.43
CA LEU A 40 8.91 3.53 -1.02
C LEU A 40 9.73 2.82 0.06
N GLY A 41 9.08 2.27 1.08
CA GLY A 41 9.77 1.51 2.12
C GLY A 41 10.51 0.30 1.54
N ARG A 42 9.88 -0.42 0.60
CA ARG A 42 10.50 -1.57 -0.04
C ARG A 42 11.64 -1.17 -0.97
N SER A 43 11.50 -0.10 -1.75
CA SER A 43 12.56 0.37 -2.64
C SER A 43 13.80 0.80 -1.87
N ILE A 44 13.64 1.45 -0.71
CA ILE A 44 14.74 1.84 0.17
C ILE A 44 15.46 0.60 0.69
N LEU A 45 14.73 -0.41 1.17
CA LEU A 45 15.32 -1.65 1.66
C LEU A 45 16.12 -2.39 0.57
N ILE A 46 15.58 -2.48 -0.65
CA ILE A 46 16.28 -3.10 -1.78
C ILE A 46 17.52 -2.29 -2.18
N SER A 47 17.42 -0.96 -2.18
CA SER A 47 18.55 -0.07 -2.50
C SER A 47 19.67 -0.17 -1.47
N HIS A 48 19.37 -0.50 -0.21
CA HIS A 48 20.40 -0.74 0.81
C HIS A 48 20.94 -2.18 0.80
N ASP A 49 20.15 -3.14 0.33
CA ASP A 49 20.53 -4.56 0.29
C ASP A 49 21.24 -4.91 -1.04
N THR A 50 22.57 -4.86 -1.02
CA THR A 50 23.44 -5.24 -2.16
C THR A 50 23.32 -6.72 -2.57
N SER A 51 22.77 -7.58 -1.72
CA SER A 51 22.55 -9.00 -2.05
C SER A 51 21.23 -9.25 -2.77
N HIS A 52 20.35 -8.25 -2.82
CA HIS A 52 19.02 -8.40 -3.39
C HIS A 52 19.11 -8.48 -4.94
N PRO A 53 18.40 -9.41 -5.59
CA PRO A 53 18.44 -9.56 -7.06
C PRO A 53 17.90 -8.36 -7.86
N ALA A 54 17.36 -7.36 -7.16
CA ALA A 54 16.79 -6.15 -7.75
C ALA A 54 17.57 -4.89 -7.32
N HIS A 55 18.71 -5.03 -6.64
CA HIS A 55 19.54 -3.92 -6.17
C HIS A 55 19.97 -3.01 -7.32
N ASP A 56 20.50 -3.61 -8.40
CA ASP A 56 20.98 -2.91 -9.60
C ASP A 56 19.90 -2.07 -10.30
N LEU A 57 18.61 -2.33 -10.02
CA LEU A 57 17.50 -1.52 -10.55
C LEU A 57 17.38 -0.17 -9.83
N PHE A 58 17.92 -0.07 -8.61
CA PHE A 58 17.92 1.12 -7.77
C PHE A 58 19.32 1.74 -7.64
N ASP A 59 20.18 1.52 -8.64
CA ASP A 59 21.46 2.21 -8.71
C ASP A 59 21.24 3.69 -9.08
N PRO A 60 21.78 4.64 -8.29
CA PRO A 60 21.77 6.04 -8.66
C PRO A 60 22.72 6.30 -9.84
N LEU A 61 22.34 7.24 -10.72
CA LEU A 61 23.25 7.70 -11.78
C LEU A 61 24.41 8.51 -11.16
N PRO A 62 25.64 8.42 -11.72
CA PRO A 62 26.78 9.20 -11.24
C PRO A 62 26.54 10.72 -11.23
N SER A 63 25.61 11.20 -12.06
CA SER A 63 25.30 12.61 -12.24
C SER A 63 24.13 13.12 -11.38
N SER A 64 23.36 12.27 -10.66
CA SER A 64 22.23 12.74 -9.85
C SER A 64 21.62 11.69 -8.90
N HIS A 65 20.72 12.14 -8.01
CA HIS A 65 19.82 11.32 -7.19
C HIS A 65 18.76 10.49 -7.95
N ARG A 66 18.84 10.42 -9.30
CA ARG A 66 17.90 9.63 -10.10
C ARG A 66 18.39 8.19 -10.21
N PHE A 67 17.47 7.25 -10.02
CA PHE A 67 17.72 5.83 -10.27
C PHE A 67 17.75 5.52 -11.77
N ARG A 68 18.43 4.43 -12.13
CA ARG A 68 18.40 3.90 -13.51
C ARG A 68 16.95 3.59 -13.90
N SER A 69 16.49 4.12 -15.04
CA SER A 69 15.23 3.69 -15.60
C SER A 69 15.36 2.25 -16.08
N MET A 70 14.43 1.39 -15.68
CA MET A 70 14.34 0.05 -16.26
C MET A 70 14.04 0.19 -17.75
N LYS A 71 14.98 -0.18 -18.61
CA LYS A 71 14.72 -0.36 -20.04
C LYS A 71 13.92 -1.64 -20.23
N THR A 72 12.62 -1.60 -19.94
CA THR A 72 11.72 -2.67 -20.36
C THR A 72 11.66 -2.63 -21.89
N ARG A 73 12.23 -3.63 -22.56
CA ARG A 73 11.89 -3.95 -23.96
C ARG A 73 10.68 -4.88 -23.90
N PRO A 74 9.43 -4.40 -24.02
CA PRO A 74 8.28 -5.28 -24.02
C PRO A 74 8.23 -6.05 -25.33
N THR A 75 9.04 -7.11 -25.47
CA THR A 75 8.90 -8.06 -26.58
C THR A 75 7.59 -8.83 -26.47
N ARG A 76 6.97 -8.88 -25.28
CA ARG A 76 5.70 -9.58 -25.05
C ARG A 76 4.60 -9.11 -26.00
N PHE A 77 4.42 -7.80 -26.19
CA PHE A 77 3.40 -7.29 -27.12
C PHE A 77 3.77 -7.48 -28.60
N SER A 78 5.06 -7.56 -28.93
CA SER A 78 5.51 -7.78 -30.32
C SER A 78 5.61 -9.26 -30.69
N SER A 79 5.77 -10.16 -29.72
CA SER A 79 6.03 -11.59 -29.93
C SER A 79 4.88 -12.50 -29.51
N SER A 80 3.86 -11.98 -28.81
CA SER A 80 2.72 -12.78 -28.33
C SER A 80 1.41 -12.51 -29.07
N PHE A 81 1.38 -11.57 -30.01
CA PHE A 81 0.29 -11.54 -30.99
C PHE A 81 0.53 -12.71 -31.96
N TYR A 82 -0.05 -13.86 -31.64
CA TYR A 82 -0.28 -14.91 -32.64
C TYR A 82 -1.24 -14.37 -33.72
N PRO A 83 -1.09 -14.81 -34.99
CA PRO A 83 -1.77 -14.24 -36.16
C PRO A 83 -3.29 -14.37 -36.14
#